data_AF-A0A382M9I3-F1
#
_entry.id   AF-A0A382M9I3-F1
#
_cell.length_a   1.000
_cell.length_b   1.000
_cell.length_c   1.000
_cell.angle_alpha   90.00
_cell.angle_beta   90.00
_cell.angle_gamma   90.00
#
_symmetry.space_group_name_H-M   'P 1'
#
loop_
_entity.id
_entity.type
_entity.pdbx_description
1 polymer ?
#
loop_
_entity_poly.entity_id
_entity_poly.type
_entity_poly.pdbx_seq_one_letter_code
_entity_poly.pdbx_strand_id
1 'polypeptide(L)'
;MLSGRPEIVSITPITDEVWRVETVDARKMVVKQQLFGFLTQGKAYDLLTVEREVLGLLHEADCPVPEVLGVDDDRQCIFFAWVGDDTLDDALQAGDTALIGPAIEGLCTIERMCDRYAARLVSRVVPTAGLDELAAVWGAVGERAHEGLEQLSRCLGQSRDMARAVLLLAKMHRWLAERPP
;
A
#
# COMPACT_ATOMS: atom_id res chain seq x y z
N MET A 1 -7.78 -15.38 -32.85
CA MET A 1 -7.47 -14.62 -31.63
C MET A 1 -7.79 -13.16 -31.89
N LEU A 2 -8.71 -12.58 -31.13
CA LEU A 2 -8.98 -11.14 -31.18
C LEU A 2 -7.87 -10.44 -30.39
N SER A 3 -7.11 -9.57 -31.07
CA SER A 3 -6.11 -8.70 -30.45
C SER A 3 -6.71 -7.98 -29.25
N GLY A 4 -6.06 -8.03 -28.09
CA GLY A 4 -6.47 -7.26 -26.90
C GLY A 4 -7.32 -7.99 -25.85
N ARG A 5 -7.61 -9.28 -26.01
CA ARG A 5 -8.18 -10.11 -24.92
C ARG A 5 -7.19 -11.21 -24.55
N PRO A 6 -6.34 -11.01 -23.53
CA PRO A 6 -5.46 -12.08 -23.09
C PRO A 6 -6.31 -13.24 -22.57
N GLU A 7 -6.02 -14.45 -23.05
CA GLU A 7 -6.69 -15.65 -22.57
C GLU A 7 -6.24 -15.92 -21.12
N ILE A 8 -7.21 -16.07 -20.22
CA ILE A 8 -6.97 -16.32 -18.80
C ILE A 8 -6.77 -17.82 -18.61
N VAL A 9 -5.67 -18.20 -17.96
CA VAL A 9 -5.35 -19.60 -17.64
C VAL A 9 -5.75 -19.93 -16.21
N SER A 10 -5.54 -19.01 -15.27
CA SER A 10 -5.87 -19.24 -13.86
C SER A 10 -6.36 -17.97 -13.16
N ILE A 11 -7.27 -18.18 -12.20
CA ILE A 11 -7.70 -17.18 -11.22
C ILE A 11 -7.58 -17.85 -9.85
N THR A 12 -6.69 -17.34 -9.00
CA THR A 12 -6.41 -17.90 -7.68
C THR A 12 -6.75 -16.85 -6.61
N PRO A 13 -7.65 -17.16 -5.65
CA PRO A 13 -7.93 -16.24 -4.56
C PRO A 13 -6.69 -16.10 -3.65
N ILE A 14 -6.37 -14.85 -3.30
CA ILE A 14 -5.44 -14.48 -2.22
C ILE A 14 -6.25 -14.24 -0.95
N THR A 15 -7.37 -13.51 -1.08
CA THR A 15 -8.41 -13.32 -0.07
C THR A 15 -9.78 -13.41 -0.74
N ASP A 16 -10.86 -13.21 0.03
CA ASP A 16 -12.23 -13.18 -0.49
C ASP A 16 -12.47 -12.05 -1.51
N GLU A 17 -11.64 -11.01 -1.49
CA GLU A 17 -11.80 -9.79 -2.31
C GLU A 17 -10.63 -9.56 -3.27
N VAL A 18 -9.59 -10.41 -3.22
CA VAL A 18 -8.35 -10.22 -3.98
C VAL A 18 -7.96 -11.52 -4.65
N TRP A 19 -7.76 -11.47 -5.95
CA TRP A 19 -7.38 -12.61 -6.77
C TRP A 19 -6.11 -12.32 -7.56
N ARG A 20 -5.27 -13.34 -7.70
CA ARG A 20 -4.23 -13.39 -8.73
C ARG A 20 -4.86 -13.92 -10.01
N VAL A 21 -4.59 -13.25 -11.13
CA VAL A 21 -5.00 -13.68 -12.46
C VAL A 21 -3.75 -13.92 -13.30
N GLU A 22 -3.69 -15.07 -13.96
CA GLU A 22 -2.59 -15.44 -14.86
C GLU A 22 -3.12 -15.67 -16.27
N THR A 23 -2.40 -15.15 -17.24
CA THR A 23 -2.74 -15.24 -18.66
C THR A 23 -1.86 -16.26 -19.39
N VAL A 24 -2.27 -16.66 -20.59
CA VAL A 24 -1.56 -17.67 -21.41
C VAL A 24 -0.14 -17.26 -21.80
N ASP A 25 0.13 -15.95 -21.86
CA ASP A 25 1.45 -15.38 -22.09
C ASP A 25 2.26 -15.17 -20.79
N ALA A 26 1.87 -15.87 -19.71
CA ALA A 26 2.52 -15.87 -18.41
C ALA A 26 2.55 -14.50 -17.69
N ARG A 27 1.74 -13.53 -18.12
CA ARG A 27 1.56 -12.30 -17.34
C ARG A 27 0.71 -12.59 -16.11
N LYS A 28 1.13 -12.00 -14.98
CA LYS A 28 0.40 -12.02 -13.71
C LYS A 28 -0.17 -10.64 -13.44
N MET A 29 -1.36 -10.59 -12.86
CA MET A 29 -1.97 -9.37 -12.34
C MET A 29 -2.76 -9.66 -11.07
N VAL A 30 -3.02 -8.63 -10.29
CA VAL A 30 -3.93 -8.69 -9.14
C VAL A 30 -5.25 -8.03 -9.53
N VAL A 31 -6.36 -8.64 -9.13
CA VAL A 31 -7.68 -8.03 -9.18
C VAL A 31 -8.16 -7.87 -7.74
N LYS A 32 -8.59 -6.67 -7.38
CA LYS A 32 -9.21 -6.39 -6.08
C LYS A 32 -10.63 -5.88 -6.31
N GLN A 33 -11.60 -6.49 -5.63
CA GLN A 33 -12.98 -6.03 -5.62
C GLN A 33 -13.24 -5.17 -4.38
N GLN A 34 -13.80 -3.98 -4.58
CA GLN A 34 -14.24 -3.09 -3.52
C GLN A 34 -15.66 -3.47 -3.10
N LEU A 35 -15.83 -4.38 -2.13
CA LEU A 35 -17.15 -4.87 -1.73
C LEU A 35 -18.12 -3.75 -1.36
N PHE A 36 -17.63 -2.67 -0.77
CA PHE A 36 -18.45 -1.52 -0.36
C PHE A 36 -18.29 -0.30 -1.27
N GLY A 37 -17.60 -0.44 -2.41
CA GLY A 37 -17.32 0.66 -3.34
C GLY A 37 -18.59 1.38 -3.80
N PHE A 38 -19.67 0.61 -4.02
CA PHE A 38 -20.99 1.14 -4.40
C PHE A 38 -21.57 2.15 -3.40
N LEU A 39 -21.24 2.08 -2.11
CA LEU A 39 -21.71 3.04 -1.08
C LEU A 39 -21.11 4.44 -1.25
N THR A 40 -19.99 4.52 -1.95
CA THR A 40 -19.25 5.74 -2.21
C THR A 40 -19.35 6.21 -3.66
N GLN A 41 -20.08 5.46 -4.50
CA GLN A 41 -20.07 5.69 -5.94
C GLN A 41 -20.53 7.10 -6.32
N GLY A 42 -19.73 7.78 -7.15
CA GLY A 42 -20.01 9.12 -7.64
C GLY A 42 -19.81 10.24 -6.61
N LYS A 43 -19.31 9.92 -5.40
CA LYS A 43 -18.92 10.93 -4.40
C LYS A 43 -17.48 11.38 -4.64
N ALA A 44 -17.09 12.50 -4.04
CA ALA A 44 -15.71 12.98 -4.13
C ALA A 44 -14.69 11.98 -3.55
N TYR A 45 -15.14 11.13 -2.61
CA TYR A 45 -14.40 10.07 -1.93
C TYR A 45 -14.81 8.65 -2.40
N ASP A 46 -15.25 8.53 -3.65
CA ASP A 46 -15.50 7.24 -4.32
C ASP A 46 -14.28 6.31 -4.21
N LEU A 47 -14.43 5.16 -3.55
CA LEU A 47 -13.29 4.30 -3.18
C LEU A 47 -12.45 3.87 -4.38
N LEU A 48 -13.10 3.45 -5.47
CA LEU A 48 -12.43 2.99 -6.68
C LEU A 48 -11.70 4.13 -7.38
N THR A 49 -12.35 5.29 -7.47
CA THR A 49 -11.78 6.51 -8.06
C THR A 49 -10.60 7.02 -7.24
N VAL A 50 -10.75 7.06 -5.92
CA VAL A 50 -9.71 7.51 -4.99
C VAL A 50 -8.50 6.57 -5.04
N GLU A 51 -8.70 5.26 -4.97
CA GLU A 51 -7.59 4.30 -5.05
C GLU A 51 -6.84 4.42 -6.38
N ARG A 52 -7.56 4.51 -7.51
CA ARG A 52 -6.95 4.76 -8.82
C ARG A 52 -6.17 6.09 -8.87
N GLU A 53 -6.76 7.17 -8.36
CA GLU A 53 -6.13 8.50 -8.42
C GLU A 53 -4.87 8.57 -7.53
N VAL A 54 -4.96 8.08 -6.30
CA VAL A 54 -3.83 8.10 -5.35
C VAL A 54 -2.70 7.22 -5.86
N LEU A 55 -2.99 5.99 -6.31
CA LEU A 55 -1.95 5.11 -6.85
C LEU A 55 -1.36 5.65 -8.15
N GLY A 56 -2.15 6.29 -9.01
CA GLY A 56 -1.64 6.96 -10.20
C GLY A 56 -0.65 8.08 -9.85
N LEU A 57 -1.00 8.95 -8.89
CA LEU A 57 -0.12 10.02 -8.41
C LEU A 57 1.18 9.50 -7.79
N LEU A 58 1.10 8.42 -7.02
CA LEU A 58 2.25 7.79 -6.38
C LEU A 58 3.15 7.10 -7.42
N HIS A 59 2.56 6.42 -8.40
CA HIS A 59 3.29 5.79 -9.50
C HIS A 59 4.00 6.82 -10.38
N GLU A 60 3.34 7.92 -10.75
CA GLU A 60 3.95 9.05 -11.50
C GLU A 60 5.11 9.72 -10.73
N ALA A 61 5.14 9.56 -9.41
CA ALA A 61 6.19 10.07 -8.53
C ALA A 61 7.27 9.01 -8.19
N ASP A 62 7.34 7.91 -8.95
CA ASP A 62 8.28 6.80 -8.75
C ASP A 62 8.20 6.17 -7.34
N CYS A 63 7.02 6.21 -6.69
CA CYS A 63 6.83 5.51 -5.42
C CYS A 63 6.73 4.00 -5.64
N PRO A 64 7.14 3.17 -4.65
CA PRO A 64 7.06 1.72 -4.74
C PRO A 64 5.62 1.23 -4.49
N VAL A 65 4.72 1.53 -5.43
CA VAL A 65 3.34 1.10 -5.46
C VAL A 65 3.05 0.34 -6.75
N PRO A 66 2.11 -0.63 -6.76
CA PRO A 66 1.74 -1.30 -7.98
C PRO A 66 1.09 -0.33 -8.98
N GLU A 67 1.41 -0.51 -10.26
CA GLU A 67 0.73 0.21 -11.35
C GLU A 67 -0.74 -0.25 -11.44
N VAL A 68 -1.65 0.70 -11.66
CA VAL A 68 -3.06 0.42 -11.96
C VAL A 68 -3.21 0.16 -13.45
N LEU A 69 -3.57 -1.07 -13.81
CA LEU A 69 -3.76 -1.51 -15.20
C LEU A 69 -5.13 -1.13 -15.74
N GLY A 70 -6.12 -0.97 -14.86
CA GLY A 70 -7.49 -0.62 -15.24
C GLY A 70 -8.48 -0.77 -14.09
N VAL A 71 -9.73 -0.39 -14.37
CA VAL A 71 -10.87 -0.51 -13.46
C VAL A 71 -12.10 -1.04 -14.21
N ASP A 72 -12.95 -1.75 -13.49
CA ASP A 72 -14.31 -2.12 -13.90
C ASP A 72 -15.27 -1.48 -12.89
N ASP A 73 -15.84 -0.34 -13.28
CA ASP A 73 -16.73 0.45 -12.42
C ASP A 73 -18.03 -0.29 -12.10
N ASP A 74 -18.54 -1.11 -13.02
CA ASP A 74 -19.79 -1.86 -12.82
C ASP A 74 -19.61 -2.98 -11.80
N ARG A 75 -18.42 -3.60 -11.77
CA ARG A 75 -18.07 -4.68 -10.83
C ARG A 75 -17.35 -4.21 -9.58
N GLN A 76 -17.04 -2.92 -9.51
CA GLN A 76 -16.22 -2.32 -8.46
C GLN A 76 -14.86 -3.02 -8.32
N CYS A 77 -14.23 -3.33 -9.45
CA CYS A 77 -12.93 -4.00 -9.48
C CYS A 77 -11.82 -3.06 -9.95
N ILE A 78 -10.63 -3.20 -9.36
CA ILE A 78 -9.39 -2.55 -9.80
C ILE A 78 -8.34 -3.61 -10.10
N PHE A 79 -7.57 -3.38 -11.17
CA PHE A 79 -6.57 -4.28 -11.69
C PHE A 79 -5.18 -3.68 -11.48
N PHE A 80 -4.25 -4.47 -10.95
CA PHE A 80 -2.89 -4.04 -10.65
C PHE A 80 -1.84 -4.91 -11.32
N ALA A 81 -0.70 -4.31 -11.64
CA ALA A 81 0.50 -5.05 -11.99
C ALA A 81 0.91 -5.99 -10.83
N TRP A 82 1.36 -7.19 -11.17
CA TRP A 82 1.95 -8.10 -10.18
C TRP A 82 3.35 -7.62 -9.79
N VAL A 83 3.60 -7.46 -8.50
CA VAL A 83 4.84 -6.83 -7.98
C VAL A 83 5.82 -7.82 -7.31
N GLY A 84 5.44 -9.08 -7.18
CA GLY A 84 6.27 -10.09 -6.52
C GLY A 84 5.44 -11.23 -5.95
N ASP A 85 6.08 -12.36 -5.72
CA ASP A 85 5.44 -13.54 -5.13
C ASP A 85 5.62 -13.60 -3.59
N ASP A 86 6.50 -12.77 -3.03
CA ASP A 86 6.85 -12.76 -1.61
C ASP A 86 6.39 -11.47 -0.93
N THR A 87 5.86 -11.61 0.29
CA THR A 87 5.63 -10.49 1.20
C THR A 87 6.91 -10.20 2.01
N LEU A 88 6.93 -9.06 2.70
CA LEU A 88 8.00 -8.80 3.67
C LEU A 88 8.04 -9.87 4.77
N ASP A 89 6.88 -10.40 5.18
CA ASP A 89 6.82 -11.46 6.20
C ASP A 89 7.49 -12.76 5.69
N ASP A 90 7.23 -13.15 4.45
CA ASP A 90 7.86 -14.33 3.83
C ASP A 90 9.39 -14.19 3.80
N ALA A 91 9.90 -13.01 3.41
CA ALA A 91 11.32 -12.72 3.40
C ALA A 91 11.93 -12.79 4.82
N LEU A 92 11.23 -12.26 5.83
CA LEU A 92 11.68 -12.31 7.22
C LEU A 92 11.69 -13.73 7.77
N GLN A 93 10.69 -14.55 7.45
CA GLN A 93 10.65 -15.96 7.81
C GLN A 93 11.79 -16.76 7.15
N ALA A 94 12.22 -16.36 5.96
CA ALA A 94 13.40 -16.90 5.28
C ALA A 94 14.74 -16.35 5.83
N GLY A 95 14.69 -15.40 6.78
CA GLY A 95 15.87 -14.79 7.40
C GLY A 95 16.48 -13.62 6.62
N ASP A 96 15.82 -13.13 5.56
CA ASP A 96 16.27 -11.96 4.81
C ASP A 96 15.80 -10.68 5.50
N THR A 97 16.73 -10.03 6.22
CA THR A 97 16.48 -8.76 6.91
C THR A 97 16.87 -7.54 6.08
N ALA A 98 17.48 -7.73 4.90
CA ALA A 98 17.98 -6.63 4.08
C ALA A 98 16.85 -5.77 3.51
N LEU A 99 15.64 -6.33 3.39
CA LEU A 99 14.47 -5.67 2.82
C LEU A 99 13.75 -4.72 3.79
N ILE A 100 14.03 -4.79 5.10
CA ILE A 100 13.31 -3.97 6.09
C ILE A 100 13.60 -2.48 5.90
N GLY A 101 14.88 -2.13 5.69
CA GLY A 101 15.30 -0.75 5.43
C GLY A 101 14.60 -0.17 4.20
N PRO A 102 14.74 -0.79 3.01
CA PRO A 102 14.04 -0.39 1.79
C PRO A 102 12.51 -0.29 1.95
N ALA A 103 11.88 -1.23 2.67
CA ALA A 103 10.43 -1.18 2.92
C ALA A 103 10.03 0.08 3.69
N ILE A 104 10.74 0.42 4.77
CA ILE A 104 10.48 1.64 5.55
C ILE A 104 10.78 2.90 4.71
N GLU A 105 11.83 2.89 3.90
CA GLU A 105 12.16 4.01 2.98
C GLU A 105 11.07 4.22 1.93
N GLY A 106 10.49 3.13 1.42
CA GLY A 106 9.35 3.13 0.52
C GLY A 106 8.12 3.78 1.16
N LEU A 107 7.75 3.34 2.36
CA LEU A 107 6.65 3.93 3.13
C LEU A 107 6.87 5.43 3.39
N CYS A 108 8.09 5.82 3.80
CA CYS A 108 8.43 7.22 3.97
C CYS A 108 8.31 8.04 2.67
N THR A 109 8.58 7.43 1.52
CA THR A 109 8.47 8.09 0.21
C THR A 109 7.01 8.29 -0.18
N ILE A 110 6.19 7.26 -0.01
CA ILE A 110 4.74 7.31 -0.23
C ILE A 110 4.13 8.44 0.60
N GLU A 111 4.41 8.45 1.90
CA GLU A 111 3.88 9.47 2.80
C GLU A 111 4.28 10.89 2.37
N ARG A 112 5.54 11.09 1.95
CA ARG A 112 6.02 12.42 1.51
C ARG A 112 5.30 12.88 0.25
N MET A 113 4.97 11.96 -0.63
CA MET A 113 4.22 12.30 -1.84
C MET A 113 2.75 12.57 -1.52
N CYS A 114 2.14 11.83 -0.60
CA CYS A 114 0.81 12.16 -0.07
C CYS A 114 0.78 13.57 0.52
N ASP A 115 1.81 13.97 1.29
CA ASP A 115 1.97 15.33 1.82
C ASP A 115 2.02 16.38 0.71
N ARG A 116 2.88 16.13 -0.28
CA ARG A 116 3.06 17.01 -1.44
C ARG A 116 1.75 17.22 -2.21
N TYR A 117 0.92 16.19 -2.29
CA TYR A 117 -0.37 16.23 -2.98
C TYR A 117 -1.56 16.51 -2.05
N ALA A 118 -1.34 16.89 -0.78
CA ALA A 118 -2.39 17.02 0.22
C ALA A 118 -3.53 17.96 -0.22
N ALA A 119 -3.20 19.11 -0.82
CA ALA A 119 -4.21 20.06 -1.31
C ALA A 119 -5.12 19.47 -2.40
N ARG A 120 -4.63 18.52 -3.20
CA ARG A 120 -5.41 17.80 -4.21
C ARG A 120 -6.21 16.65 -3.60
N LEU A 121 -5.65 15.99 -2.60
CA LEU A 121 -6.24 14.81 -1.96
C LEU A 121 -7.26 15.15 -0.87
N VAL A 122 -7.28 16.37 -0.35
CA VAL A 122 -8.17 16.76 0.76
C VAL A 122 -9.65 16.50 0.46
N SER A 123 -10.10 16.73 -0.78
CA SER A 123 -11.49 16.46 -1.18
C SER A 123 -11.82 14.97 -1.37
N ARG A 124 -10.80 14.11 -1.33
CA ARG A 124 -10.93 12.65 -1.47
C ARG A 124 -11.13 11.94 -0.14
N VAL A 125 -10.97 12.65 0.97
CA VAL A 125 -11.21 12.12 2.32
C VAL A 125 -12.71 12.17 2.61
N VAL A 126 -13.24 11.10 3.22
CA VAL A 126 -14.63 11.08 3.68
C VAL A 126 -14.82 12.14 4.79
N PRO A 127 -15.90 12.94 4.78
CA PRO A 127 -16.05 14.07 5.70
C PRO A 127 -15.98 13.73 7.20
N THR A 128 -16.19 12.47 7.57
CA THR A 128 -16.15 11.99 8.96
C THR A 128 -14.78 11.45 9.38
N ALA A 129 -13.82 11.32 8.47
CA ALA A 129 -12.46 10.90 8.81
C ALA A 129 -11.60 12.14 9.07
N GLY A 130 -11.54 12.56 10.35
CA GLY A 130 -10.77 13.73 10.77
C GLY A 130 -9.28 13.43 10.98
N LEU A 131 -8.43 14.41 10.72
CA LEU A 131 -7.00 14.34 11.04
C LEU A 131 -6.77 14.17 12.55
N ASP A 132 -7.64 14.71 13.39
CA ASP A 132 -7.58 14.55 14.85
C ASP A 132 -7.75 13.08 15.29
N GLU A 133 -8.66 12.34 14.65
CA GLU A 133 -8.88 10.92 14.95
C GLU A 133 -7.67 10.07 14.52
N LEU A 134 -7.08 10.40 13.36
CA LEU A 134 -5.86 9.75 12.87
C LEU A 134 -4.66 10.05 13.77
N ALA A 135 -4.48 11.32 14.17
CA ALA A 135 -3.41 11.75 15.05
C ALA A 135 -3.51 11.08 16.44
N ALA A 136 -4.73 10.91 16.96
CA ALA A 136 -4.97 10.25 18.25
C ALA A 136 -4.50 8.79 18.29
N VAL A 137 -4.52 8.08 17.14
CA VAL A 137 -4.10 6.67 17.07
C VAL A 137 -2.63 6.50 16.66
N TRP A 138 -2.01 7.51 16.06
CA TRP A 138 -0.63 7.44 15.55
C TRP A 138 0.43 7.23 16.61
N GLY A 139 0.25 7.79 17.80
CA GLY A 139 1.09 7.51 18.98
C GLY A 139 1.25 6.01 19.21
N ALA A 140 0.12 5.34 19.45
CA ALA A 140 0.07 3.91 19.74
C ALA A 140 0.48 3.02 18.56
N VAL A 141 0.31 3.47 17.31
CA VAL A 141 0.80 2.75 16.13
C VAL A 141 2.33 2.79 16.05
N GLY A 142 2.92 3.97 16.30
CA GLY A 142 4.38 4.14 16.32
C GLY A 142 5.06 3.30 17.39
N GLU A 143 4.52 3.30 18.61
CA GLU A 143 5.02 2.49 19.73
C GLU A 143 5.00 0.99 19.38
N ARG A 144 3.87 0.48 18.89
CA ARG A 144 3.75 -0.94 18.49
C ARG A 144 4.70 -1.32 17.35
N ALA A 145 4.86 -0.45 16.35
CA ALA A 145 5.80 -0.69 15.26
C ALA A 145 7.25 -0.73 15.76
N HIS A 146 7.59 0.15 16.71
CA HIS A 146 8.92 0.17 17.33
C HIS A 146 9.17 -1.11 18.14
N GLU A 147 8.24 -1.51 19.00
CA GLU A 147 8.33 -2.75 19.79
C GLU A 147 8.49 -3.98 18.88
N GLY A 148 7.71 -4.07 17.80
CA GLY A 148 7.80 -5.16 16.83
C GLY A 148 9.18 -5.23 16.18
N LEU A 149 9.73 -4.07 15.78
CA LEU A 149 11.05 -4.00 15.16
C LEU A 149 12.18 -4.34 16.14
N GLU A 150 12.08 -3.92 17.40
CA GLU A 150 13.04 -4.31 18.44
C GLU A 150 12.99 -5.81 18.75
N GLN A 151 11.78 -6.40 18.77
CA GLN A 151 11.62 -7.85 18.94
C GLN A 151 12.25 -8.60 17.77
N LEU A 152 11.99 -8.18 16.53
CA LEU A 152 12.62 -8.75 15.34
C LEU A 152 14.14 -8.64 15.40
N SER A 153 14.68 -7.48 15.80
CA SER A 153 16.13 -7.29 15.95
C SER A 153 16.74 -8.21 17.02
N ARG A 154 16.00 -8.53 18.09
CA ARG A 154 16.46 -9.49 19.12
C ARG A 154 16.43 -10.92 18.61
N CYS A 155 15.43 -11.30 17.83
CA CYS A 155 15.28 -12.65 17.29
C CYS A 155 16.26 -12.97 16.15
N LEU A 156 16.52 -12.00 15.27
CA LEU A 156 17.33 -12.19 14.05
C LEU A 156 18.78 -11.71 14.20
N GLY A 157 19.11 -11.09 15.34
CA GLY A 157 20.44 -10.50 15.60
C GLY A 157 20.53 -9.04 15.18
N GLN A 158 21.37 -8.27 15.89
CA GLN A 158 21.58 -6.84 15.59
C GLN A 158 22.43 -6.68 14.34
N SER A 159 21.81 -6.26 13.23
CA SER A 159 22.52 -5.80 12.03
C SER A 159 22.55 -4.27 11.97
N ARG A 160 23.50 -3.70 11.21
CA ARG A 160 23.52 -2.25 10.93
C ARG A 160 22.24 -1.78 10.24
N ASP A 161 21.66 -2.63 9.40
CA ASP A 161 20.42 -2.33 8.68
C ASP A 161 19.25 -2.20 9.66
N MET A 162 19.27 -2.97 10.75
CA MET A 162 18.26 -2.87 11.80
C MET A 162 18.34 -1.60 12.62
N ALA A 163 19.54 -1.16 12.98
CA ALA A 163 19.71 0.13 13.64
C ALA A 163 19.21 1.29 12.76
N ARG A 164 19.47 1.25 11.45
CA ARG A 164 18.97 2.24 10.49
C ARG A 164 17.46 2.21 10.36
N ALA A 165 16.85 1.02 10.26
CA ALA A 165 15.41 0.84 10.20
C ALA A 165 14.70 1.45 11.42
N VAL A 166 15.23 1.23 12.62
CA VAL A 166 14.69 1.83 13.86
C VAL A 166 14.73 3.35 13.81
N LEU A 167 15.84 3.94 13.37
CA LEU A 167 15.97 5.40 13.23
C LEU A 167 15.01 5.97 12.18
N LEU A 168 14.82 5.28 11.06
CA LEU A 168 13.89 5.69 10.02
C LEU A 168 12.44 5.64 10.50
N LEU A 169 12.06 4.56 11.20
CA LEU A 169 10.73 4.42 11.78
C LEU A 169 10.46 5.52 12.82
N ALA A 170 11.42 5.81 13.70
CA ALA A 170 11.29 6.88 14.68
C ALA A 170 11.14 8.27 14.02
N LYS A 171 11.87 8.51 12.93
CA LYS A 171 11.75 9.75 12.14
C LYS A 171 10.37 9.86 11.47
N MET A 172 9.89 8.78 10.87
CA MET A 172 8.57 8.73 10.25
C MET A 172 7.49 8.99 11.29
N HIS A 173 7.55 8.31 12.44
CA HIS A 173 6.60 8.48 13.52
C HIS A 173 6.54 9.93 14.01
N ARG A 174 7.69 10.56 14.28
CA ARG A 174 7.74 11.97 14.72
C ARG A 174 7.08 12.89 13.72
N TRP A 175 7.44 12.76 12.44
CA TRP A 175 6.87 13.60 11.41
C TRP A 175 5.36 13.45 11.28
N LEU A 176 4.85 12.22 11.35
CA LEU A 176 3.42 11.95 11.29
C LEU A 176 2.68 12.48 12.53
N ALA A 177 3.30 12.46 13.71
CA ALA A 177 2.72 12.98 14.95
C ALA A 177 2.75 14.51 15.03
N GLU A 178 3.70 15.17 14.35
CA GLU A 178 3.85 16.64 14.31
C GLU A 178 3.01 17.29 13.19
N ARG A 179 2.28 16.52 12.38
CA ARG A 179 1.43 17.06 11.31
C ARG A 179 0.30 17.91 11.91
N PRO A 180 0.13 19.17 11.48
CA PRO A 180 -1.01 19.96 11.89
C PRO A 180 -2.32 19.35 11.33
N PRO A 181 -3.44 19.49 12.07
CA PRO A 181 -4.75 19.09 11.60
C PRO A 181 -5.27 19.98 10.47
#